data_AF-A0A7Z1N2V2-F1
#
_entry.id   AF-A0A7Z1N2V2-F1
#
_cell.length_a   1.000
_cell.length_b   1.000
_cell.length_c   1.000
_cell.angle_alpha   90.00
_cell.angle_beta   90.00
_cell.angle_gamma   90.00
#
_symmetry.space_group_name_H-M   'P 1'
#
loop_
_entity.id
_entity.type
_entity.pdbx_description
1 polymer ?
#
loop_
_entity_poly.entity_id
_entity_poly.type
_entity_poly.pdbx_seq_one_letter_code
_entity_poly.pdbx_strand_id
1 'polypeptide(L)'
;AKGIAEGVENSNYLLETTGADGSGHRYILTLYEKRVDEADLPFFMDLLAHLGARGCLVPRFIADTDGKRLQPLGGRPACLLEFLTGLSVTEPTPAQARACGVALGELHKAAQGFVGERRNALDKDGWHALAAKCGDDFDQIAPGLGARVAEELAFLDAHW
;
A
#
# COMPACT_ATOMS: atom_id res chain seq x y z
N ALA A 1 13.64 17.43 -8.36
CA ALA A 1 13.07 16.16 -7.90
C ALA A 1 12.16 15.62 -8.99
N LYS A 2 12.46 14.43 -9.54
CA LYS A 2 11.55 13.75 -10.47
C LYS A 2 10.51 13.08 -9.57
N GLY A 3 9.29 13.61 -9.52
CA GLY A 3 8.19 13.02 -8.75
C GLY A 3 7.91 11.61 -9.27
N ILE A 4 7.67 10.67 -8.36
CA ILE A 4 7.20 9.33 -8.73
C ILE A 4 5.72 9.48 -9.06
N ALA A 5 5.35 9.21 -10.31
CA ALA A 5 4.01 9.49 -10.85
C ALA A 5 2.93 8.49 -10.40
N GLU A 6 3.28 7.45 -9.65
CA GLU A 6 2.36 6.44 -9.14
C GLU A 6 2.21 6.57 -7.62
N GLY A 7 1.09 7.12 -7.17
CA GLY A 7 0.76 7.33 -5.77
C GLY A 7 -0.35 8.37 -5.64
N VAL A 8 -1.60 7.92 -5.56
CA VAL A 8 -2.77 8.83 -5.51
C VAL A 8 -2.96 9.44 -4.11
N GLU A 9 -2.34 8.87 -3.08
CA GLU A 9 -2.57 9.25 -1.68
C GLU A 9 -1.34 9.74 -0.92
N ASN A 10 -0.11 9.45 -1.36
CA ASN A 10 1.11 9.85 -0.67
C ASN A 10 2.07 10.59 -1.60
N SER A 11 2.78 11.58 -1.07
CA SER A 11 3.86 12.26 -1.79
C SER A 11 5.14 11.43 -1.71
N ASN A 12 5.60 10.88 -2.84
CA ASN A 12 6.81 10.04 -2.93
C ASN A 12 7.94 10.75 -3.70
N TYR A 13 9.12 10.78 -3.10
CA TYR A 13 10.33 11.40 -3.67
C TYR A 13 11.46 10.37 -3.75
N LEU A 14 12.07 10.23 -4.93
CA LEU A 14 13.34 9.54 -5.06
C LEU A 14 14.47 10.42 -4.52
N LEU A 15 15.21 9.92 -3.53
CA LEU A 15 16.41 10.54 -3.01
C LEU A 15 17.64 9.78 -3.50
N GLU A 16 18.64 10.52 -3.95
CA GLU A 16 19.96 9.98 -4.29
C GLU A 16 20.98 10.61 -3.35
N THR A 17 21.79 9.78 -2.71
CA THR A 17 22.85 10.19 -1.79
C THR A 17 24.19 9.78 -2.35
N THR A 18 25.28 10.41 -1.89
CA THR A 18 26.64 10.01 -2.27
C THR A 18 27.04 8.65 -1.68
N GLY A 19 26.32 8.16 -0.66
CA GLY A 19 26.70 6.99 0.13
C GLY A 19 27.97 7.21 0.95
N ALA A 20 28.25 6.28 1.87
CA ALA A 20 29.44 6.35 2.73
C ALA A 20 30.73 6.00 1.96
N ASP A 21 30.62 5.20 0.91
CA ASP A 21 31.72 4.71 0.08
C ASP A 21 31.84 5.44 -1.28
N GLY A 22 30.98 6.44 -1.53
CA GLY A 22 30.93 7.15 -2.80
C GLY A 22 30.25 6.40 -3.95
N SER A 23 29.72 5.18 -3.71
CA SER A 23 29.03 4.38 -4.74
C SER A 23 27.62 4.87 -5.05
N GLY A 24 27.08 5.75 -4.20
CA GLY A 24 25.74 6.28 -4.30
C GLY A 24 24.67 5.30 -3.82
N HIS A 25 23.70 5.81 -3.04
CA HIS A 25 22.55 5.02 -2.60
C HIS A 25 21.25 5.77 -2.87
N ARG A 26 20.22 4.99 -3.24
CA ARG A 26 18.88 5.49 -3.54
C ARG A 26 17.90 5.09 -2.46
N TYR A 27 16.98 6.00 -2.16
CA TYR A 27 15.91 5.82 -1.18
C TYR A 27 14.61 6.41 -1.70
N ILE A 28 13.49 5.95 -1.14
CA ILE A 28 12.19 6.60 -1.32
C ILE A 28 11.83 7.33 -0.04
N LEU A 29 11.61 8.64 -0.15
CA LEU A 29 11.01 9.44 0.91
C LEU A 29 9.51 9.52 0.66
N THR A 30 8.72 9.03 1.60
CA THR A 30 7.26 9.08 1.55
C THR A 30 6.76 10.04 2.62
N LEU A 31 5.94 11.01 2.22
CA LEU A 31 5.16 11.86 3.12
C LEU A 31 3.71 11.41 3.04
N TYR A 32 3.15 11.04 4.19
CA TYR A 32 1.77 10.58 4.28
C TYR A 32 0.83 11.79 4.27
N GLU A 33 -0.15 11.80 3.35
CA GLU A 33 -1.17 12.83 3.30
C GLU A 33 -2.33 12.49 4.26
N LYS A 34 -3.20 13.48 4.51
CA LYS A 34 -4.31 13.43 5.49
C LYS A 34 -5.29 12.25 5.38
N ARG A 35 -5.26 11.45 4.30
CA ARG A 35 -6.16 10.29 4.14
C ARG A 35 -5.64 9.03 4.81
N VAL A 36 -4.36 8.98 5.17
CA VAL A 36 -3.78 7.86 5.91
C VAL A 36 -4.05 8.08 7.38
N ASP A 37 -4.73 7.12 8.02
CA ASP A 37 -4.83 7.09 9.47
C ASP A 37 -3.43 6.82 10.04
N GLU A 38 -2.85 7.81 10.71
CA GLU A 38 -1.52 7.69 11.32
C GLU A 38 -1.45 6.52 12.31
N ALA A 39 -2.59 6.12 12.90
CA ALA A 39 -2.69 4.97 13.78
C ALA A 39 -2.43 3.62 13.08
N ASP A 40 -2.61 3.55 11.75
CA ASP A 40 -2.35 2.35 10.96
C ASP A 40 -0.86 2.23 10.56
N LEU A 41 -0.09 3.33 10.57
CA LEU A 41 1.31 3.33 10.11
C LEU A 41 2.20 2.32 10.85
N PRO A 42 2.11 2.17 12.19
CA PRO A 42 2.86 1.13 12.90
C PRO A 42 2.60 -0.28 12.37
N PHE A 43 1.34 -0.63 12.04
CA PHE A 43 1.00 -1.94 11.50
C PHE A 43 1.76 -2.23 10.20
N PHE A 44 1.77 -1.29 9.25
CA PHE A 44 2.48 -1.47 7.98
C PHE A 44 4.00 -1.56 8.16
N MET A 45 4.55 -0.75 9.07
CA MET A 45 5.98 -0.77 9.38
C MET A 45 6.43 -2.09 9.99
N ASP A 46 5.64 -2.62 10.92
CA ASP A 46 5.95 -3.88 11.60
C ASP A 46 5.71 -5.08 10.68
N LEU A 47 4.68 -5.05 9.84
CA LEU A 47 4.43 -6.09 8.84
C LEU A 47 5.57 -6.16 7.83
N LEU A 48 6.00 -5.03 7.26
CA LEU A 48 7.10 -4.99 6.28
C LEU A 48 8.43 -5.41 6.92
N ALA A 49 8.69 -5.03 8.17
CA ALA A 49 9.85 -5.52 8.92
C ALA A 49 9.81 -7.05 9.13
N HIS A 50 8.65 -7.59 9.52
CA HIS A 50 8.44 -9.03 9.72
C HIS A 50 8.64 -9.84 8.43
N LEU A 51 8.11 -9.34 7.32
CA LEU A 51 8.25 -9.94 5.98
C LEU A 51 9.70 -9.89 5.49
N GLY A 52 10.36 -8.73 5.62
CA GLY A 52 11.76 -8.55 5.22
C GLY A 52 12.70 -9.47 6.02
N ALA A 53 12.47 -9.63 7.32
CA ALA A 53 13.23 -10.57 8.17
C ALA A 53 13.07 -12.05 7.75
N ARG A 54 12.03 -12.37 6.97
CA ARG A 54 11.75 -13.70 6.42
C ARG A 54 12.12 -13.84 4.93
N GLY A 55 12.87 -12.87 4.40
CA GLY A 55 13.43 -12.93 3.04
C GLY A 55 12.47 -12.47 1.93
N CYS A 56 11.30 -11.91 2.26
CA CYS A 56 10.46 -11.29 1.24
C CYS A 56 11.14 -10.03 0.69
N LEU A 57 11.04 -9.85 -0.64
CA LEU A 57 11.53 -8.66 -1.34
C LEU A 57 10.56 -7.49 -1.17
N VAL A 58 10.48 -6.98 0.06
CA VAL A 58 9.67 -5.82 0.43
C VAL A 58 10.57 -4.64 0.82
N PRO A 59 10.13 -3.38 0.58
CA PRO A 59 10.93 -2.23 0.97
C PRO A 59 11.01 -2.14 2.50
N ARG A 60 12.22 -1.95 3.02
CA ARG A 60 12.43 -1.75 4.46
C ARG A 60 12.40 -0.26 4.80
N PHE A 61 11.79 0.07 5.94
CA PHE A 61 11.88 1.39 6.52
C PHE A 61 13.26 1.62 7.12
N ILE A 62 13.86 2.75 6.81
CA ILE A 62 15.11 3.21 7.38
C ILE A 62 14.80 4.01 8.65
N ALA A 63 15.34 3.55 9.78
CA ALA A 63 15.26 4.28 11.03
C ALA A 63 16.32 5.39 11.10
N ASP A 64 16.03 6.44 11.86
CA ASP A 64 17.02 7.44 12.23
C ASP A 64 18.03 6.91 13.26
N THR A 65 18.95 7.77 13.71
CA THR A 65 19.95 7.44 14.72
C THR A 65 19.37 7.10 16.09
N ASP A 66 18.12 7.50 16.35
CA ASP A 66 17.39 7.23 17.59
C ASP A 66 16.46 5.99 17.45
N GLY A 67 16.48 5.31 16.29
CA GLY A 67 15.65 4.14 16.00
C GLY A 67 14.22 4.47 15.55
N LYS A 68 13.87 5.74 15.30
CA LYS A 68 12.54 6.15 14.86
C LYS A 68 12.41 6.04 13.34
N ARG A 69 11.32 5.40 12.88
CA ARG A 69 11.00 5.23 11.45
C ARG A 69 10.06 6.30 10.89
N LEU A 70 9.37 7.03 11.77
CA LEU A 70 8.49 8.15 11.44
C LEU A 70 9.06 9.45 11.96
N GLN A 71 9.08 10.46 11.10
CA GLN A 71 9.58 11.81 11.37
C GLN A 71 8.56 12.84 10.90
N PRO A 72 8.38 13.97 11.58
CA PRO A 72 7.66 15.09 11.02
C PRO A 72 8.51 15.80 9.96
N LEU A 73 7.98 15.98 8.75
CA LEU A 73 8.62 16.75 7.69
C LEU A 73 7.59 17.64 6.99
N GLY A 74 7.81 18.96 7.05
CA GLY A 74 6.86 19.93 6.47
C GLY A 74 5.45 19.80 7.06
N GLY A 75 5.35 19.46 8.35
CA GLY A 75 4.08 19.29 9.06
C GLY A 75 3.33 17.99 8.76
N ARG A 76 3.95 17.02 8.07
CA ARG A 76 3.37 15.71 7.75
C ARG A 76 4.25 14.57 8.29
N PRO A 77 3.67 13.43 8.67
CA PRO A 77 4.45 12.22 8.93
C PRO A 77 5.20 11.78 7.68
N ALA A 78 6.47 11.46 7.84
CA ALA A 78 7.36 11.05 6.77
C ALA A 78 8.23 9.87 7.19
N CYS A 79 8.58 9.04 6.22
CA CYS A 79 9.47 7.91 6.40
C CYS A 79 10.41 7.77 5.19
N LEU A 80 11.56 7.14 5.43
CA LEU A 80 12.51 6.79 4.39
C LEU A 80 12.45 5.28 4.19
N LEU A 81 12.37 4.83 2.94
CA LEU A 81 12.37 3.42 2.56
C LEU A 81 13.53 3.10 1.64
N GLU A 82 13.97 1.84 1.68
CA GLU A 82 14.89 1.29 0.69
C GLU A 82 14.31 1.38 -0.73
N PHE A 83 15.15 1.76 -1.69
CA PHE A 83 14.79 1.70 -3.10
C PHE A 83 14.88 0.27 -3.62
N LEU A 84 13.78 -0.28 -4.13
CA LEU A 84 13.78 -1.56 -4.85
C LEU A 84 13.94 -1.32 -6.35
N THR A 85 14.89 -2.03 -6.96
CA THR A 85 15.06 -2.00 -8.41
C THR A 85 13.97 -2.77 -9.12
N GLY A 86 13.42 -2.18 -10.18
CA GLY A 86 12.39 -2.82 -10.99
C GLY A 86 11.52 -1.77 -11.65
N LEU A 87 10.59 -2.23 -12.48
CA LEU A 87 9.57 -1.40 -13.11
C LEU A 87 8.22 -2.08 -12.91
N SER A 88 7.19 -1.27 -12.62
CA SER A 88 5.81 -1.73 -12.69
C SER A 88 5.46 -2.06 -14.13
N VAL A 89 4.72 -3.15 -14.34
CA VAL A 89 4.35 -3.65 -15.67
C VAL A 89 2.85 -3.45 -15.85
N THR A 90 2.46 -2.57 -16.78
CA THR A 90 1.05 -2.28 -17.08
C THR A 90 0.35 -3.43 -17.80
N GLU A 91 1.06 -4.11 -18.71
CA GLU A 91 0.55 -5.25 -19.48
C GLU A 91 1.39 -6.50 -19.18
N PRO A 92 1.07 -7.24 -18.09
CA PRO A 92 1.89 -8.37 -17.68
C PRO A 92 1.74 -9.55 -18.64
N THR A 93 2.86 -10.17 -19.00
CA THR A 93 2.88 -11.47 -19.70
C THR A 93 2.37 -12.59 -18.79
N PRO A 94 1.93 -13.75 -19.33
CA PRO A 94 1.55 -14.90 -18.52
C PRO A 94 2.64 -15.39 -17.55
N ALA A 95 3.92 -15.25 -17.93
CA ALA A 95 5.05 -15.59 -17.07
C ALA A 95 5.17 -14.61 -15.88
N GLN A 96 4.99 -13.32 -16.10
CA GLN A 96 5.00 -12.30 -15.04
C GLN A 96 3.79 -12.44 -14.11
N ALA A 97 2.61 -12.75 -14.64
CA ALA A 97 1.43 -13.05 -13.83
C ALA A 97 1.66 -14.26 -12.90
N ARG A 98 2.29 -15.32 -13.42
CA ARG A 98 2.70 -16.48 -12.61
C ARG A 98 3.71 -16.08 -11.52
N ALA A 99 4.71 -15.28 -11.87
CA ALA A 99 5.70 -14.80 -10.91
C ALA A 99 5.06 -13.97 -9.77
N CYS A 100 4.08 -13.12 -10.10
CA CYS A 100 3.30 -12.39 -9.10
C CYS A 100 2.55 -13.34 -8.16
N GLY A 101 1.90 -14.38 -8.69
CA GLY A 101 1.22 -15.39 -7.86
C GLY A 101 2.17 -16.16 -6.93
N VAL A 102 3.37 -16.51 -7.40
CA VAL A 102 4.41 -17.13 -6.56
C VAL A 102 4.82 -16.18 -5.43
N ALA A 103 5.15 -14.93 -5.76
CA ALA A 103 5.55 -13.93 -4.78
C ALA A 103 4.45 -13.65 -3.74
N LEU A 104 3.17 -13.60 -4.16
CA LEU A 104 2.04 -13.44 -3.26
C LEU A 104 1.89 -14.63 -2.30
N GLY A 105 2.07 -15.85 -2.80
CA GLY A 105 2.05 -17.05 -1.96
C GLY A 105 3.21 -17.09 -0.95
N GLU A 106 4.40 -16.67 -1.35
CA GLU A 106 5.55 -16.52 -0.46
C GLU A 106 5.31 -15.45 0.61
N LEU A 107 4.73 -14.31 0.22
CA LEU A 107 4.34 -13.25 1.15
C LEU A 107 3.36 -13.76 2.21
N HIS A 108 2.32 -14.50 1.81
CA HIS A 108 1.36 -15.07 2.77
C HIS A 108 2.01 -16.07 3.74
N LYS A 109 2.93 -16.90 3.26
CA LYS A 109 3.69 -17.82 4.13
C LYS A 109 4.58 -17.05 5.10
N ALA A 110 5.29 -16.03 4.62
CA ALA A 110 6.15 -15.21 5.47
C ALA A 110 5.36 -14.39 6.49
N ALA A 111 4.12 -14.00 6.19
CA ALA A 111 3.25 -13.29 7.12
C ALA A 111 2.84 -14.14 8.34
N GLN A 112 2.97 -15.48 8.28
CA GLN A 112 2.64 -16.34 9.42
C GLN A 112 3.46 -15.97 10.67
N GLY A 113 2.77 -15.96 11.82
CA GLY A 113 3.35 -15.57 13.11
C GLY A 113 3.47 -14.06 13.32
N PHE A 114 3.05 -13.22 12.37
CA PHE A 114 2.85 -11.81 12.62
C PHE A 114 1.63 -11.62 13.52
N VAL A 115 1.75 -10.81 14.57
CA VAL A 115 0.71 -10.62 15.59
C VAL A 115 -0.05 -9.30 15.47
N GLY A 116 0.40 -8.39 14.60
CA GLY A 116 -0.30 -7.14 14.37
C GLY A 116 -1.62 -7.38 13.67
N GLU A 117 -2.65 -6.65 14.08
CA GLU A 117 -3.98 -6.70 13.49
C GLU A 117 -4.38 -5.34 12.94
N ARG A 118 -5.10 -5.35 11.83
CA ARG A 118 -5.70 -4.17 11.22
C ARG A 118 -6.99 -4.58 10.55
N ARG A 119 -8.10 -3.93 10.90
CA ARG A 119 -9.39 -4.17 10.24
C ARG A 119 -9.28 -3.78 8.77
N ASN A 120 -9.80 -4.64 7.88
CA ASN A 120 -9.96 -4.26 6.49
C ASN A 120 -11.11 -3.24 6.37
N ALA A 121 -10.79 -1.97 6.11
CA ALA A 121 -11.78 -0.92 5.91
C ALA A 121 -12.58 -1.07 4.59
N LEU A 122 -12.15 -1.97 3.69
CA LEU A 122 -12.83 -2.35 2.46
C LEU A 122 -13.43 -3.76 2.58
N ASP A 123 -14.03 -4.04 3.74
CA ASP A 123 -14.86 -5.22 4.01
C ASP A 123 -16.33 -4.99 3.54
N LYS A 124 -17.23 -5.92 3.86
CA LYS A 124 -18.67 -5.82 3.50
C LYS A 124 -19.29 -4.50 3.94
N ASP A 125 -19.08 -4.10 5.20
CA ASP A 125 -19.56 -2.81 5.72
C ASP A 125 -18.97 -1.64 4.91
N GLY A 126 -17.68 -1.72 4.58
CA GLY A 126 -16.99 -0.75 3.73
C GLY A 126 -17.58 -0.64 2.32
N TRP A 127 -17.99 -1.75 1.71
CA TRP A 127 -18.63 -1.76 0.39
C TRP A 127 -19.99 -1.04 0.42
N HIS A 128 -20.82 -1.32 1.43
CA HIS A 128 -22.10 -0.62 1.63
C HIS A 128 -21.89 0.87 1.84
N ALA A 129 -20.93 1.25 2.68
CA ALA A 129 -20.60 2.65 2.93
C ALA A 129 -20.10 3.38 1.66
N LEU A 130 -19.33 2.71 0.80
CA LEU A 130 -18.89 3.25 -0.48
C LEU A 130 -20.05 3.39 -1.46
N ALA A 131 -20.91 2.37 -1.59
CA ALA A 131 -22.06 2.41 -2.48
C ALA A 131 -23.04 3.52 -2.08
N ALA A 132 -23.30 3.69 -0.77
CA ALA A 132 -24.14 4.77 -0.27
C ALA A 132 -23.60 6.17 -0.60
N LYS A 133 -22.27 6.35 -0.64
CA LYS A 133 -21.64 7.63 -1.02
C LYS A 133 -21.80 7.95 -2.51
N CYS A 134 -21.92 6.93 -3.37
CA CYS A 134 -22.18 7.12 -4.79
C CYS A 134 -23.65 7.45 -5.07
N GLY A 135 -24.60 6.90 -4.28
CA GLY A 135 -26.02 7.26 -4.37
C GLY A 135 -26.58 7.22 -5.80
N ASP A 136 -27.25 8.29 -6.22
CA ASP A 136 -27.88 8.39 -7.54
C ASP A 136 -26.87 8.60 -8.69
N ASP A 137 -25.59 8.84 -8.40
CA ASP A 137 -24.56 9.05 -9.43
C ASP A 137 -24.25 7.76 -10.21
N PHE A 138 -24.63 6.59 -9.71
CA PHE A 138 -24.42 5.33 -10.41
C PHE A 138 -25.05 5.31 -11.80
N ASP A 139 -26.27 5.82 -11.92
CA ASP A 139 -26.99 5.79 -13.19
C ASP A 139 -26.49 6.84 -14.19
N GLN A 140 -25.67 7.79 -13.74
CA GLN A 140 -24.92 8.69 -14.62
C GLN A 140 -23.76 7.97 -15.32
N ILE A 141 -23.20 6.93 -14.69
CA ILE A 141 -22.14 6.09 -15.28
C ILE A 141 -22.74 5.13 -16.30
N ALA A 142 -23.78 4.40 -15.89
CA ALA A 142 -24.52 3.50 -16.76
C ALA A 142 -25.95 3.30 -16.22
N PRO A 143 -26.99 3.41 -17.05
CA PRO A 143 -28.37 3.19 -16.61
C PRO A 143 -28.57 1.82 -15.94
N GLY A 144 -29.19 1.81 -14.76
CA GLY A 144 -29.46 0.59 -13.99
C GLY A 144 -28.28 0.05 -13.19
N LEU A 145 -27.16 0.77 -13.13
CA LEU A 145 -26.00 0.37 -12.34
C LEU A 145 -26.31 0.41 -10.84
N GLY A 146 -27.07 1.41 -10.38
CA GLY A 146 -27.43 1.52 -8.95
C GLY A 146 -28.22 0.29 -8.46
N ALA A 147 -29.20 -0.15 -9.24
CA ALA A 147 -29.99 -1.35 -8.96
C ALA A 147 -29.11 -2.61 -8.92
N ARG A 148 -28.23 -2.79 -9.91
CA ARG A 148 -27.30 -3.94 -9.96
C ARG A 148 -26.36 -3.99 -8.75
N VAL A 149 -25.81 -2.84 -8.34
CA VAL A 149 -24.96 -2.76 -7.15
C VAL A 149 -25.74 -3.13 -5.90
N ALA A 150 -26.97 -2.63 -5.74
CA ALA A 150 -27.82 -2.95 -4.60
C ALA A 150 -28.19 -4.43 -4.54
N GLU A 151 -28.55 -5.03 -5.68
CA GLU A 151 -28.85 -6.46 -5.79
C GLU A 151 -27.63 -7.32 -5.40
N GLU A 152 -26.44 -6.99 -5.90
CA GLU A 152 -25.24 -7.76 -5.58
C GLU A 152 -24.78 -7.59 -4.13
N LEU A 153 -24.90 -6.39 -3.55
CA LEU A 153 -24.63 -6.20 -2.13
C LEU A 153 -25.56 -7.05 -1.27
N ALA A 154 -26.87 -7.10 -1.59
CA ALA A 154 -27.82 -7.94 -0.89
C ALA A 154 -27.51 -9.44 -1.05
N PHE A 155 -27.06 -9.87 -2.24
CA PHE A 155 -26.61 -11.24 -2.47
C PHE A 155 -25.38 -11.58 -1.61
N LEU A 156 -24.36 -10.73 -1.60
CA LEU A 156 -23.13 -10.92 -0.81
C LEU A 156 -23.41 -10.88 0.70
N ASP A 157 -24.39 -10.10 1.13
CA ASP A 157 -24.83 -10.09 2.54
C ASP A 157 -25.29 -11.48 3.00
N ALA A 158 -26.05 -12.17 2.15
CA ALA A 158 -26.61 -13.48 2.44
C ALA A 158 -25.65 -14.67 2.19
N HIS A 159 -24.62 -14.52 1.34
CA HIS A 159 -23.85 -15.67 0.82
C HIS A 159 -22.32 -15.59 0.98
N TRP A 160 -21.77 -14.52 1.57
CA TRP A 160 -20.32 -14.34 1.75
C TRP A 160 -19.76 -14.98 3.02
#